data_AF-A0A368XNZ4-F1
#
_entry.id   AF-A0A368XNZ4-F1
#
_cell.length_a   1.000
_cell.length_b   1.000
_cell.length_c   1.000
_cell.angle_alpha   90.00
_cell.angle_beta   90.00
_cell.angle_gamma   90.00
#
_symmetry.space_group_name_H-M   'P 1'
#
loop_
_entity.id
_entity.type
_entity.pdbx_description
1 polymer ?
#
loop_
_entity_poly.entity_id
_entity_poly.type
_entity_poly.pdbx_seq_one_letter_code
_entity_poly.pdbx_strand_id
1 'polypeptide(L)' 'MKLQNQLFQQAKQMVGKLTNQNSFNEQDKEVARQAIQAAYTNATAEEQQELQQLEQQLAQENELK' A
#
# COMPACT_ATOMS: atom_id res chain seq x y z
N MET A 1 -13.93 13.46 -6.04
CA MET A 1 -13.37 12.71 -4.88
C MET A 1 -13.49 11.18 -5.00
N LYS A 2 -13.86 10.56 -6.15
CA LYS A 2 -13.97 9.09 -6.24
C LYS A 2 -12.63 8.36 -6.42
N LEU A 3 -11.61 9.03 -6.97
CA LEU A 3 -10.34 8.40 -7.33
C LEU A 3 -9.43 8.14 -6.12
N GLN A 4 -9.34 9.09 -5.17
CA GLN A 4 -8.60 8.94 -3.91
C GLN A 4 -9.00 7.67 -3.16
N ASN A 5 -10.31 7.51 -2.94
CA ASN A 5 -10.82 6.40 -2.15
C ASN A 5 -10.56 5.05 -2.85
N GLN A 6 -10.63 5.00 -4.19
CA GLN A 6 -10.25 3.81 -4.94
C GLN A 6 -8.76 3.48 -4.79
N LEU A 7 -7.87 4.47 -4.89
CA LEU A 7 -6.42 4.25 -4.78
C LEU A 7 -6.03 3.81 -3.37
N PHE A 8 -6.61 4.47 -2.35
CA PHE A 8 -6.40 4.11 -0.95
C PHE A 8 -6.86 2.68 -0.64
N GLN A 9 -8.07 2.31 -1.07
CA GLN A 9 -8.57 0.95 -0.88
C GLN A 9 -7.72 -0.07 -1.65
N GLN A 10 -7.23 0.27 -2.84
CA GLN A 10 -6.38 -0.60 -3.63
C GLN A 10 -5.03 -0.83 -2.92
N ALA A 11 -4.37 0.22 -2.44
CA ALA A 11 -3.15 0.11 -1.64
C ALA A 11 -3.35 -0.76 -0.40
N LYS A 12 -4.43 -0.52 0.36
CA LYS A 12 -4.78 -1.29 1.57
C LYS A 12 -5.07 -2.76 1.25
N GLN A 13 -5.80 -3.05 0.17
CA GLN A 13 -6.05 -4.42 -0.26
C GLN A 13 -4.78 -5.14 -0.71
N MET A 14 -3.86 -4.45 -1.40
CA MET A 14 -2.59 -5.03 -1.85
C MET A 14 -1.71 -5.41 -0.67
N VAL A 15 -1.50 -4.48 0.27
CA VAL A 15 -0.73 -4.76 1.51
C VAL A 15 -1.40 -5.88 2.31
N GLY A 16 -2.73 -5.83 2.47
CA GLY A 16 -3.46 -6.89 3.18
C GLY A 16 -3.36 -8.26 2.50
N LYS A 17 -3.36 -8.31 1.15
CA LYS A 17 -3.12 -9.55 0.41
C LYS A 17 -1.70 -10.07 0.59
N LEU A 18 -0.73 -9.17 0.58
CA LEU A 18 0.68 -9.48 0.75
C LEU A 18 0.99 -10.01 2.15
N THR A 19 0.46 -9.39 3.20
CA THR A 19 0.62 -9.87 4.58
C THR A 19 -0.10 -11.21 4.81
N ASN A 20 -1.23 -11.46 4.11
CA ASN A 20 -2.02 -12.68 4.30
C ASN A 20 -1.53 -13.85 3.41
N GLN A 21 -0.98 -13.56 2.23
CA GLN A 21 -0.28 -14.55 1.44
C GLN A 21 1.17 -14.63 1.90
N ASN A 22 1.56 -15.78 2.45
CA ASN A 22 2.94 -16.02 2.84
C ASN A 22 3.95 -16.01 1.65
N SER A 23 3.52 -15.65 0.44
CA SER A 23 4.34 -15.42 -0.75
C SER A 23 4.27 -13.94 -1.14
N PHE A 24 5.36 -13.22 -0.92
CA PHE A 24 5.51 -11.81 -1.25
C PHE A 24 6.28 -11.73 -2.57
N ASN A 25 5.56 -11.78 -3.70
CA ASN A 25 6.19 -11.70 -5.01
C ASN A 25 6.66 -10.26 -5.30
N GLU A 26 7.79 -10.14 -6.00
CA GLU A 26 8.37 -8.82 -6.36
C GLU A 26 7.40 -7.94 -7.15
N GLN A 27 6.57 -8.57 -7.99
CA GLN A 27 5.54 -7.87 -8.76
C GLN A 27 4.47 -7.23 -7.86
N ASP A 28 4.00 -7.95 -6.84
CA ASP A 28 3.01 -7.40 -5.90
C ASP A 28 3.62 -6.28 -5.04
N LYS A 29 4.91 -6.37 -4.70
CA LYS A 29 5.64 -5.29 -4.01
C LYS A 29 5.66 -4.01 -4.84
N GLU A 30 6.01 -4.12 -6.13
CA GLU A 30 6.06 -2.96 -7.01
C GLU A 30 4.69 -2.31 -7.16
N VAL A 31 3.65 -3.12 -7.38
CA VAL A 31 2.27 -2.64 -7.52
C VAL A 31 1.77 -2.01 -6.22
N ALA A 32 2.03 -2.61 -5.06
CA ALA A 32 1.66 -2.05 -3.77
C ALA A 32 2.34 -0.69 -3.52
N ARG A 33 3.63 -0.58 -3.84
CA ARG A 33 4.40 0.66 -3.70
C ARG A 33 3.89 1.77 -4.63
N GLN A 34 3.57 1.43 -5.88
CA GLN A 34 2.97 2.36 -6.83
C GLN A 34 1.57 2.79 -6.39
N ALA A 35 0.73 1.87 -5.91
CA ALA A 35 -0.60 2.18 -5.41
C ALA A 35 -0.54 3.12 -4.19
N ILE A 36 0.39 2.88 -3.25
CA ILE A 36 0.61 3.76 -2.10
C ILE A 36 1.04 5.14 -2.56
N GLN A 37 2.04 5.28 -3.44
CA GLN A 37 2.47 6.60 -3.93
C GLN A 37 1.38 7.35 -4.70
N ALA A 38 0.63 6.65 -5.56
CA ALA A 38 -0.48 7.23 -6.30
C ALA A 38 -1.61 7.69 -5.36
N ALA A 39 -1.93 6.86 -4.35
CA ALA A 39 -2.87 7.20 -3.30
C ALA A 39 -2.34 8.39 -2.49
N TYR A 40 -1.06 8.44 -2.12
CA TYR A 40 -0.44 9.47 -1.27
C TYR A 40 -0.48 10.85 -1.93
N THR A 41 -0.21 10.89 -3.23
CA THR A 41 -0.25 12.12 -4.05
C THR A 41 -1.65 12.72 -4.09
N ASN A 42 -2.67 11.86 -4.07
CA ASN A 42 -4.05 12.30 -4.12
C ASN A 42 -4.67 12.41 -2.72
N ALA A 43 -4.19 11.69 -1.71
CA ALA A 43 -4.82 11.55 -0.40
C ALA A 43 -4.86 12.84 0.42
N THR A 44 -5.82 12.91 1.33
CA THR A 44 -5.89 13.94 2.38
C THR A 44 -4.80 13.71 3.44
N ALA A 45 -4.54 14.71 4.31
CA ALA A 45 -3.52 14.59 5.35
C ALA A 45 -3.73 13.39 6.30
N GLU A 46 -4.98 13.06 6.60
CA GLU A 46 -5.33 11.89 7.42
C GLU A 46 -5.05 10.58 6.67
N GLU A 47 -5.48 10.48 5.41
CA GLU A 47 -5.21 9.30 4.56
C GLU A 47 -3.71 9.13 4.28
N GLN A 48 -2.94 10.22 4.18
CA GLN A 48 -1.49 10.17 4.04
C GLN A 48 -0.82 9.53 5.27
N GLN A 49 -1.31 9.78 6.49
CA GLN A 49 -0.81 9.11 7.68
C GLN A 49 -1.09 7.60 7.65
N GLU A 50 -2.29 7.19 7.25
CA GLU A 50 -2.62 5.76 7.08
C GLU A 50 -1.77 5.11 5.99
N LEU A 51 -1.57 5.78 4.85
CA LEU A 51 -0.73 5.30 3.75
C LEU A 51 0.73 5.16 4.16
N GLN A 52 1.25 6.07 4.98
CA GLN A 52 2.60 6.00 5.50
C GLN A 52 2.80 4.76 6.40
N GLN A 53 1.80 4.42 7.22
CA GLN A 53 1.84 3.18 8.02
C GLN A 53 1.75 1.91 7.15
N LEU A 54 0.94 1.95 6.10
CA LEU A 54 0.86 0.85 5.13
C LEU A 54 2.19 0.65 4.38
N GLU A 55 2.88 1.74 4.02
CA GLU A 55 4.19 1.69 3.37
C GLU A 55 5.25 1.08 4.29
N GLN A 56 5.27 1.47 5.56
CA GLN A 56 6.20 0.91 6.54
C GLN A 56 5.97 -0.59 6.77
N GLN A 57 4.71 -1.03 6.84
CA GLN A 57 4.39 -2.46 6.94
C GLN A 57 4.84 -3.22 5.70
N LEU A 58 4.59 -2.67 4.52
CA LEU A 58 5.04 -3.27 3.25
C LEU A 58 6.58 -3.37 3.21
N ALA A 59 7.30 -2.35 3.66
CA ALA A 59 8.75 -2.31 3.72
C ALA A 59 9.32 -3.33 4.74
N GLN A 60 8.75 -3.39 5.95
CA GLN A 60 9.15 -4.37 6.97
C GLN A 60 8.96 -5.81 6.49
N GLU A 61 7.79 -6.13 5.94
CA GLU A 61 7.51 -7.46 5.40
C GLU A 61 8.40 -7.81 4.21
N ASN A 62 8.85 -6.80 3.46
CA ASN A 62 9.80 -6.96 2.37
C ASN A 62 11.24 -7.24 2.85
N GLU A 63 11.66 -6.64 3.97
CA GLU A 63 13.00 -6.85 4.56
C GLU A 63 13.09 -8.12 5.43
N LEU A 64 11.96 -8.61 5.95
CA LEU A 64 11.88 -9.80 6.80
C LEU A 64 11.84 -11.13 6.01
N LYS A 65 11.84 -11.11 4.67
CA LYS A 65 11.89 -12.31 3.80
C LYS A 65 13.16 -12.36 2.97
#